data_AF-A0AAE0F549-F1
#
_entry.id   AF-A0AAE0F549-F1
#
_cell.length_a   1.000
_cell.length_b   1.000
_cell.length_c   1.000
_cell.angle_alpha   90.00
_cell.angle_beta   90.00
_cell.angle_gamma   90.00
#
_symmetry.space_group_name_H-M   'P 1'
#
loop_
_entity.id
_entity.type
_entity.pdbx_description
1 polymer ?
#
loop_
_entity_poly.entity_id
_entity_poly.type
_entity_poly.pdbx_seq_one_letter_code
_entity_poly.pdbx_strand_id
1 'polypeptide(L)'
;MRVIAIFIAACCLLAVRAEVEEKPEFFFYNTASGESSWTDPNLVEAKDKDGNVYFYDPANSTHVFWEGEKPEKFAWIESTVKEGEEHAGQTYYFNTVTDAVSWEKPASLSWKKMSSNRIFYYNQITGESVAERPAEMGFVDEKTGRTFWVDPKTGEATWESEHWWTEVKIEEGEHAGMSYYVNEKTKDSTYDKPKAMGWVEWHEEL
;
A
#
# COMPACT_ATOMS: atom_id res chain seq x y z
N MET A 1 -11.73 15.49 -74.87
CA MET A 1 -12.55 15.24 -73.66
C MET A 1 -11.80 14.27 -72.78
N ARG A 2 -11.24 14.74 -71.66
CA ARG A 2 -10.62 13.91 -70.63
C ARG A 2 -11.50 14.01 -69.39
N VAL A 3 -12.07 12.89 -68.97
CA VAL A 3 -12.89 12.79 -67.76
C VAL A 3 -11.93 12.55 -66.60
N ILE A 4 -11.88 13.48 -65.65
CA ILE A 4 -11.11 13.36 -64.40
C ILE A 4 -12.07 12.77 -63.37
N ALA A 5 -11.83 11.52 -62.97
CA ALA A 5 -12.54 10.88 -61.87
C ALA A 5 -12.00 11.40 -60.53
N ILE A 6 -12.88 12.02 -59.75
CA ILE A 6 -12.59 12.48 -58.38
C ILE A 6 -12.81 11.28 -57.44
N PHE A 7 -11.73 10.74 -56.90
CA PHE A 7 -11.79 9.80 -55.79
C PHE A 7 -11.99 10.59 -54.49
N ILE A 8 -13.20 10.52 -53.93
CA ILE A 8 -13.47 10.96 -52.56
C ILE A 8 -13.00 9.85 -51.62
N ALA A 9 -11.82 10.01 -51.05
CA ALA A 9 -11.34 9.17 -49.98
C ALA A 9 -12.11 9.50 -48.69
N ALA A 10 -13.04 8.62 -48.30
CA ALA A 10 -13.68 8.67 -47.00
C ALA A 10 -12.66 8.25 -45.92
N CYS A 11 -12.03 9.23 -45.28
CA CYS A 11 -11.31 9.01 -44.02
C CYS A 11 -12.31 8.65 -42.93
N CYS A 12 -12.49 7.35 -42.69
CA CYS A 12 -13.10 6.85 -41.46
C CYS A 12 -12.19 7.24 -40.29
N LEU A 13 -12.61 8.25 -39.53
CA LEU A 13 -12.05 8.58 -38.23
C LEU A 13 -12.47 7.43 -37.27
N LEU A 14 -11.61 6.42 -37.12
CA LEU A 14 -11.74 5.46 -36.03
C LEU A 14 -11.40 6.20 -34.73
N ALA A 15 -12.44 6.60 -34.00
CA ALA A 15 -12.28 7.03 -32.62
C ALA A 15 -11.80 5.81 -31.81
N VAL A 16 -10.51 5.79 -31.48
CA VAL A 16 -9.97 4.92 -30.43
C VAL A 16 -10.63 5.38 -29.13
N ARG A 17 -11.65 4.64 -28.69
CA ARG A 17 -12.20 4.77 -27.35
C ARG A 17 -11.13 4.19 -26.42
N ALA A 18 -10.40 5.06 -25.74
CA ALA A 18 -9.60 4.64 -24.61
C ALA A 18 -10.57 4.01 -23.59
N GLU A 19 -10.44 2.70 -23.37
CA GLU A 19 -11.06 2.04 -22.23
C GLU A 19 -10.42 2.68 -21.00
N VAL A 20 -11.22 3.42 -20.22
CA VAL A 20 -10.80 3.89 -18.91
C VAL A 20 -10.70 2.63 -18.06
N GLU A 21 -9.48 2.19 -17.82
CA GLU A 21 -9.20 1.10 -16.88
C GLU A 21 -9.64 1.58 -15.49
N GLU A 22 -10.84 1.17 -15.07
CA GLU A 22 -11.35 1.50 -13.74
C GLU A 22 -10.49 0.77 -12.71
N LYS A 23 -9.76 1.55 -11.90
CA LYS A 23 -8.99 1.00 -10.79
C LYS A 23 -9.95 0.25 -9.87
N PRO A 24 -9.59 -0.95 -9.39
CA PRO A 24 -10.46 -1.72 -8.50
C PRO A 24 -10.69 -0.95 -7.19
N GLU A 25 -11.86 -1.14 -6.59
CA GLU A 25 -12.30 -0.45 -5.36
C GLU A 25 -11.49 -0.83 -4.11
N PHE A 26 -10.63 -1.84 -4.23
CA PHE A 26 -9.80 -2.33 -3.15
C PHE A 26 -8.48 -2.88 -3.65
N PHE A 27 -7.55 -3.02 -2.72
CA PHE A 27 -6.28 -3.74 -2.88
C PHE A 27 -6.02 -4.57 -1.63
N PHE A 28 -4.99 -5.40 -1.65
CA PHE A 28 -4.53 -6.17 -0.51
C PHE A 28 -3.22 -5.58 0.01
N TYR A 29 -3.12 -5.38 1.33
CA TYR A 29 -1.92 -4.90 2.00
C TYR A 29 -1.44 -5.94 3.01
N ASN A 30 -0.14 -6.24 2.98
CA ASN A 30 0.48 -7.13 3.95
C ASN A 30 1.00 -6.31 5.13
N THR A 31 0.41 -6.47 6.31
CA THR A 31 0.86 -5.71 7.49
C THR A 31 2.20 -6.16 8.07
N ALA A 32 2.68 -7.35 7.70
CA ALA A 32 3.97 -7.87 8.17
C ALA A 32 5.12 -7.50 7.22
N SER A 33 4.93 -7.58 5.89
CA SER A 33 5.95 -7.25 4.90
C SER A 33 5.89 -5.82 4.36
N GLY A 34 4.74 -5.14 4.47
CA GLY A 34 4.50 -3.83 3.86
C GLY A 34 4.19 -3.89 2.36
N GLU A 35 4.04 -5.09 1.78
CA GLU A 35 3.72 -5.29 0.36
C GLU A 35 2.26 -4.96 0.05
N SER A 36 1.98 -4.58 -1.19
CA SER A 36 0.62 -4.38 -1.70
C SER A 36 0.38 -5.15 -3.00
N SER A 37 -0.85 -5.62 -3.20
CA SER A 37 -1.26 -6.36 -4.40
C SER A 37 -2.68 -5.98 -4.81
N TRP A 38 -2.92 -5.87 -6.11
CA TRP A 38 -4.26 -5.65 -6.67
C TRP A 38 -5.05 -6.95 -6.88
N THR A 39 -4.38 -8.09 -6.79
CA THR A 39 -4.99 -9.42 -6.81
C THR A 39 -4.91 -10.05 -5.43
N ASP A 40 -5.89 -10.90 -5.09
CA ASP A 40 -5.88 -11.63 -3.82
C ASP A 40 -4.61 -12.49 -3.73
N PRO A 41 -3.72 -12.21 -2.76
CA PRO A 41 -2.44 -12.88 -2.63
C PRO A 41 -2.55 -14.23 -1.89
N ASN A 42 -3.73 -14.56 -1.36
CA ASN A 42 -3.99 -15.82 -0.68
C ASN A 42 -4.54 -16.87 -1.64
N LEU A 43 -4.31 -18.13 -1.28
CA LEU A 43 -4.94 -19.24 -1.98
C LEU A 43 -6.44 -19.28 -1.69
N VAL A 44 -7.23 -19.44 -2.74
CA VAL A 44 -8.68 -19.60 -2.64
C VAL A 44 -9.03 -21.08 -2.64
N GLU A 45 -9.82 -21.50 -1.65
CA GLU A 45 -10.38 -22.85 -1.58
C GLU A 45 -11.53 -23.03 -2.59
N ALA A 46 -11.52 -24.13 -3.33
CA ALA A 46 -12.56 -24.54 -4.24
C ALA A 46 -12.80 -26.05 -4.17
N LYS A 47 -13.92 -26.51 -4.74
CA LYS A 47 -14.27 -27.93 -4.83
C LYS A 47 -14.46 -28.33 -6.28
N ASP A 48 -13.94 -29.50 -6.65
CA ASP A 48 -14.22 -30.08 -7.96
C ASP A 48 -15.62 -30.69 -8.03
N LYS A 49 -15.98 -31.22 -9.21
CA LYS A 49 -17.27 -31.88 -9.46
C LYS A 49 -17.51 -33.13 -8.59
N ASP A 50 -16.43 -33.73 -8.09
CA ASP A 50 -16.43 -34.95 -7.29
C ASP A 50 -16.41 -34.62 -5.77
N GLY A 51 -16.34 -33.32 -5.42
CA GLY A 51 -16.36 -32.79 -4.06
C GLY A 51 -14.98 -32.67 -3.41
N ASN A 52 -13.90 -32.95 -4.13
CA ASN A 52 -12.54 -32.84 -3.61
C ASN A 52 -12.13 -31.37 -3.49
N VAL A 53 -11.48 -31.03 -2.38
CA VAL A 53 -11.00 -29.67 -2.11
C VAL A 53 -9.66 -29.44 -2.81
N TYR A 54 -9.56 -28.34 -3.53
CA TYR A 54 -8.31 -27.83 -4.09
C TYR A 54 -8.19 -26.34 -3.85
N PHE A 55 -6.97 -25.83 -3.90
CA PHE A 55 -6.63 -24.45 -3.72
C PHE A 55 -6.05 -23.89 -5.01
N TYR A 56 -6.31 -22.64 -5.34
CA TYR A 56 -5.69 -21.99 -6.48
C TYR A 56 -5.24 -20.58 -6.13
N ASP A 57 -4.20 -20.11 -6.82
CA ASP A 57 -3.69 -18.74 -6.69
C ASP A 57 -4.48 -17.84 -7.67
N PRO A 58 -5.23 -16.84 -7.19
CA PRO A 58 -5.95 -15.90 -8.05
C PRO A 58 -5.03 -15.10 -8.99
N ALA A 59 -3.78 -14.85 -8.58
CA ALA A 59 -2.78 -14.20 -9.43
C ALA A 59 -2.20 -15.14 -10.49
N ASN A 60 -2.28 -16.46 -10.29
CA ASN A 60 -1.83 -17.48 -11.23
C ASN A 60 -2.81 -18.65 -11.31
N SER A 61 -3.96 -18.41 -11.93
CA SER A 61 -5.09 -19.34 -12.02
C SER A 61 -4.83 -20.61 -12.85
N THR A 62 -3.60 -20.80 -13.35
CA THR A 62 -3.22 -21.99 -14.12
C THR A 62 -2.70 -23.14 -13.26
N HIS A 63 -2.39 -22.85 -11.99
CA HIS A 63 -1.86 -23.84 -11.06
C HIS A 63 -2.78 -24.01 -9.85
N VAL A 64 -3.04 -25.27 -9.50
CA VAL A 64 -3.86 -25.66 -8.36
C VAL A 64 -3.05 -26.54 -7.41
N PHE A 65 -3.36 -26.48 -6.12
CA PHE A 65 -2.75 -27.28 -5.07
C PHE A 65 -3.84 -28.12 -4.41
N TRP A 66 -3.66 -29.43 -4.31
CA TRP A 66 -4.53 -30.26 -3.49
C TRP A 66 -4.20 -30.04 -2.00
N GLU A 67 -5.11 -30.43 -1.10
CA GLU A 67 -4.95 -30.18 0.35
C GLU A 67 -3.60 -30.66 0.92
N GLY A 68 -3.07 -31.79 0.44
CA GLY A 68 -1.75 -32.31 0.83
C GLY A 68 -0.54 -31.71 0.10
N GLU A 69 -0.75 -30.84 -0.89
CA GLU A 69 0.29 -30.26 -1.75
C GLU A 69 0.39 -28.74 -1.58
N LYS A 70 -0.23 -28.20 -0.52
CA LYS A 70 -0.22 -26.76 -0.24
C LYS A 70 1.22 -26.28 -0.01
N PRO A 71 1.67 -25.20 -0.66
CA PRO A 71 3.01 -24.66 -0.41
C PRO A 71 3.18 -24.23 1.04
N GLU A 72 4.38 -24.45 1.60
CA GLU A 72 4.73 -24.08 2.98
C GLU A 72 4.31 -22.66 3.33
N LYS A 73 4.55 -21.69 2.43
CA LYS A 73 4.19 -20.28 2.64
C LYS A 73 2.71 -20.10 2.99
N PHE A 74 1.81 -20.92 2.46
CA PHE A 74 0.36 -20.81 2.69
C PHE A 74 -0.15 -21.80 3.75
N ALA A 75 0.69 -22.70 4.26
CA ALA A 75 0.33 -23.75 5.21
C ALA A 75 0.28 -23.27 6.68
N TRP A 76 0.48 -21.98 6.92
CA TRP A 76 0.33 -21.41 8.25
C TRP A 76 -1.16 -21.29 8.64
N ILE A 77 -1.46 -21.66 9.87
CA ILE A 77 -2.78 -21.51 10.49
C ILE A 77 -2.63 -20.78 11.83
N GLU A 78 -3.66 -20.02 12.21
CA GLU A 78 -3.77 -19.39 13.53
C GLU A 78 -4.39 -20.39 14.52
N SER A 79 -3.83 -20.49 15.71
CA SER A 79 -4.32 -21.33 16.79
C SER A 79 -4.15 -20.61 18.14
N THR A 80 -4.87 -21.06 19.16
CA THR A 80 -4.81 -20.48 20.50
C THR A 80 -4.37 -21.53 21.50
N VAL A 81 -3.48 -21.16 22.40
CA VAL A 81 -3.02 -22.03 23.48
C VAL A 81 -4.21 -22.38 24.37
N LYS A 82 -4.39 -23.68 24.64
CA LYS A 82 -5.53 -24.19 25.41
C LYS A 82 -5.47 -23.70 26.85
N GLU A 83 -6.65 -23.56 27.45
CA GLU A 83 -6.78 -23.29 28.88
C GLU A 83 -6.05 -24.36 29.72
N GLY A 84 -5.29 -23.90 30.71
CA GLY A 84 -4.50 -24.76 31.59
C GLY A 84 -3.08 -25.08 31.13
N GLU A 85 -2.65 -24.59 29.96
CA GLU A 85 -1.25 -24.65 29.50
C GLU A 85 -0.49 -23.34 29.77
N GLU A 86 0.84 -23.38 29.70
CA GLU A 86 1.67 -22.17 29.75
C GLU A 86 1.34 -21.30 28.52
N HIS A 87 1.09 -19.99 28.73
CA HIS A 87 0.57 -19.06 27.71
C HIS A 87 -0.89 -19.25 27.30
N ALA A 88 -1.73 -19.87 28.14
CA ALA A 88 -3.17 -20.00 27.90
C ALA A 88 -3.81 -18.69 27.39
N GLY A 89 -4.60 -18.80 26.31
CA GLY A 89 -5.25 -17.68 25.65
C GLY A 89 -4.35 -16.86 24.70
N GLN A 90 -3.05 -17.13 24.63
CA GLN A 90 -2.18 -16.50 23.63
C GLN A 90 -2.37 -17.17 22.26
N THR A 91 -2.32 -16.36 21.22
CA THR A 91 -2.36 -16.81 19.83
C THR A 91 -0.96 -17.21 19.38
N TYR A 92 -0.87 -18.36 18.70
CA TYR A 92 0.32 -18.81 18.01
C TYR A 92 -0.04 -19.26 16.59
N TYR A 93 0.98 -19.43 15.76
CA TYR A 93 0.84 -19.82 14.37
C TYR A 93 1.58 -21.13 14.16
N PHE A 94 0.94 -22.04 13.45
CA PHE A 94 1.46 -23.38 13.18
C PHE A 94 1.49 -23.63 11.68
N ASN A 95 2.60 -24.15 11.16
CA ASN A 95 2.71 -24.55 9.77
C ASN A 95 2.37 -26.04 9.62
N THR A 96 1.30 -26.36 8.91
CA THR A 96 0.81 -27.74 8.78
C THR A 96 1.66 -28.62 7.86
N VAL A 97 2.63 -28.05 7.15
CA VAL A 97 3.54 -28.78 6.24
C VAL A 97 4.89 -29.05 6.89
N THR A 98 5.41 -28.09 7.65
CA THR A 98 6.73 -28.20 8.29
C THR A 98 6.69 -28.48 9.79
N ASP A 99 5.49 -28.51 10.38
CA ASP A 99 5.25 -28.57 11.83
C ASP A 99 5.91 -27.42 12.63
N ALA A 100 6.26 -26.33 11.95
CA ALA A 100 6.88 -25.16 12.59
C ALA A 100 5.86 -24.38 13.43
N VAL A 101 6.32 -23.81 14.55
CA VAL A 101 5.53 -22.95 15.44
C VAL A 101 6.15 -21.55 15.48
N SER A 102 5.31 -20.51 15.43
CA SER A 102 5.70 -19.12 15.57
C SER A 102 4.74 -18.38 16.50
N TRP A 103 5.25 -17.44 17.30
CA TRP A 103 4.44 -16.49 18.06
C TRP A 103 4.18 -15.20 17.27
N GLU A 104 4.96 -14.95 16.23
CA GLU A 104 4.80 -13.83 15.31
C GLU A 104 3.90 -14.25 14.14
N LYS A 105 2.95 -13.37 13.76
CA LYS A 105 2.02 -13.62 12.65
C LYS A 105 2.79 -13.74 11.33
N PRO A 106 2.71 -14.88 10.62
CA PRO A 106 3.35 -15.06 9.33
C PRO A 106 2.81 -14.07 8.29
N ALA A 107 3.67 -13.70 7.33
CA ALA A 107 3.29 -12.78 6.26
C ALA A 107 2.08 -13.31 5.45
N SER A 108 1.97 -14.61 5.22
CA SER A 108 0.83 -15.21 4.51
C SER A 108 -0.51 -15.07 5.22
N LEU A 109 -0.53 -14.82 6.53
CA LEU A 109 -1.74 -14.55 7.31
C LEU A 109 -1.95 -13.06 7.61
N SER A 110 -1.06 -12.20 7.09
CA SER A 110 -1.04 -10.76 7.39
C SER A 110 -1.60 -9.89 6.26
N TRP A 111 -2.22 -10.51 5.26
CA TRP A 111 -2.90 -9.78 4.19
C TRP A 111 -4.26 -9.27 4.65
N LYS A 112 -4.49 -7.99 4.42
CA LYS A 112 -5.74 -7.30 4.69
C LYS A 112 -6.29 -6.70 3.41
N LYS A 113 -7.61 -6.73 3.26
CA LYS A 113 -8.28 -6.04 2.16
C LYS A 113 -8.45 -4.58 2.55
N MET A 114 -7.99 -3.68 1.70
CA MET A 114 -7.95 -2.24 1.94
C MET A 114 -8.74 -1.52 0.86
N SER A 115 -9.48 -0.48 1.22
CA SER A 115 -10.20 0.39 0.28
C SER A 115 -9.24 1.27 -0.50
N SER A 116 -9.38 1.29 -1.83
CA SER A 116 -8.58 2.18 -2.69
C SER A 116 -9.14 3.60 -2.75
N ASN A 117 -10.41 3.79 -2.40
CA ASN A 117 -11.17 5.03 -2.55
C ASN A 117 -11.52 5.70 -1.22
N ARG A 118 -11.49 4.98 -0.09
CA ARG A 118 -11.69 5.54 1.24
C ARG A 118 -10.35 5.77 1.92
N ILE A 119 -9.82 6.94 1.61
CA ILE A 119 -8.55 7.43 2.12
C ILE A 119 -8.83 8.41 3.26
N PHE A 120 -8.07 8.29 4.33
CA PHE A 120 -7.93 9.34 5.34
C PHE A 120 -6.46 9.57 5.62
N TYR A 121 -6.16 10.65 6.31
CA TYR A 121 -4.80 11.02 6.65
C TYR A 121 -4.63 10.90 8.15
N TYR A 122 -3.61 10.17 8.57
CA TYR A 122 -3.31 9.93 9.98
C TYR A 122 -1.96 10.55 10.32
N ASN A 123 -1.90 11.32 11.41
CA ASN A 123 -0.65 11.86 11.91
C ASN A 123 -0.09 10.90 12.96
N GLN A 124 1.01 10.23 12.63
CA GLN A 124 1.65 9.26 13.52
C GLN A 124 2.31 9.89 14.76
N ILE A 125 2.48 11.22 14.76
CA ILE A 125 3.10 11.95 15.88
C ILE A 125 2.01 12.47 16.83
N THR A 126 0.93 13.04 16.30
CA THR A 126 -0.15 13.62 17.12
C THR A 126 -1.30 12.67 17.40
N GLY A 127 -1.43 11.58 16.63
CA GLY A 127 -2.57 10.65 16.68
C GLY A 127 -3.85 11.19 16.02
N GLU A 128 -3.78 12.33 15.34
CA GLU A 128 -4.92 12.96 14.67
C GLU A 128 -5.27 12.24 13.37
N SER A 129 -6.55 12.14 13.04
CA SER A 129 -7.02 11.69 11.73
C SER A 129 -7.94 12.71 11.08
N VAL A 130 -7.78 12.92 9.78
CA VAL A 130 -8.59 13.85 8.98
C VAL A 130 -8.97 13.21 7.65
N ALA A 131 -10.16 13.56 7.14
CA ALA A 131 -10.65 13.04 5.86
C ALA A 131 -10.01 13.76 4.65
N GLU A 132 -9.69 15.05 4.80
CA GLU A 132 -9.08 15.85 3.75
C GLU A 132 -7.56 15.87 3.88
N ARG A 133 -6.85 15.94 2.75
CA ARG A 133 -5.38 15.97 2.73
C ARG A 133 -4.85 17.17 3.52
N PRO A 134 -4.05 16.95 4.59
CA PRO A 134 -3.44 18.03 5.36
C PRO A 134 -2.56 18.92 4.48
N ALA A 135 -2.67 20.24 4.66
CA ALA A 135 -1.85 21.21 3.94
C ALA A 135 -0.35 21.01 4.22
N GLU A 136 0.00 20.49 5.39
CA GLU A 136 1.37 20.20 5.79
C GLU A 136 2.07 19.20 4.86
N MET A 137 1.33 18.27 4.26
CA MET A 137 1.91 17.27 3.34
C MET A 137 2.37 17.86 2.00
N GLY A 138 1.89 19.04 1.64
CA GLY A 138 2.09 19.60 0.31
C GLY A 138 1.55 18.70 -0.81
N PHE A 139 1.88 19.06 -2.04
CA PHE A 139 1.55 18.37 -3.28
C PHE A 139 2.82 17.96 -3.99
N VAL A 140 2.84 16.80 -4.64
CA VAL A 140 4.00 16.35 -5.41
C VAL A 140 3.80 16.75 -6.86
N ASP A 141 4.77 17.47 -7.43
CA ASP A 141 4.83 17.72 -8.86
C ASP A 141 5.25 16.44 -9.59
N GLU A 142 4.33 15.84 -10.34
CA GLU A 142 4.55 14.57 -11.06
C GLU A 142 5.76 14.62 -12.02
N LYS A 143 6.12 15.79 -12.55
CA LYS A 143 7.23 15.91 -13.51
C LYS A 143 8.60 15.92 -12.83
N THR A 144 8.68 16.55 -11.67
CA THR A 144 9.95 16.77 -10.96
C THR A 144 10.10 15.89 -9.72
N GLY A 145 9.02 15.28 -9.25
CA GLY A 145 8.94 14.57 -7.98
C GLY A 145 9.10 15.48 -6.76
N ARG A 146 9.21 16.80 -6.93
CA ARG A 146 9.35 17.73 -5.81
C ARG A 146 8.02 18.03 -5.16
N THR A 147 8.04 18.16 -3.84
CA THR A 147 6.90 18.66 -3.08
C THR A 147 6.82 20.19 -3.17
N PHE A 148 5.63 20.71 -3.43
CA PHE A 148 5.28 22.13 -3.36
C PHE A 148 4.08 22.33 -2.44
N TRP A 149 3.89 23.56 -1.98
CA TRP A 149 2.75 23.99 -1.18
C TRP A 149 2.00 25.08 -1.92
N VAL A 150 0.79 25.39 -1.47
CA VAL A 150 0.00 26.51 -2.01
C VAL A 150 -0.05 27.58 -0.95
N ASP A 151 0.37 28.80 -1.29
CA ASP A 151 0.26 29.93 -0.36
C ASP A 151 -1.23 30.22 -0.11
N PRO A 152 -1.70 30.19 1.16
CA PRO A 152 -3.11 30.38 1.47
C PRO A 152 -3.63 31.79 1.15
N LYS A 153 -2.77 32.79 1.00
CA LYS A 153 -3.14 34.18 0.70
C LYS A 153 -3.28 34.43 -0.80
N THR A 154 -2.38 33.88 -1.60
CA THR A 154 -2.32 34.15 -3.05
C THR A 154 -2.88 33.00 -3.89
N GLY A 155 -2.92 31.78 -3.35
CA GLY A 155 -3.26 30.57 -4.09
C GLY A 155 -2.15 30.10 -5.04
N GLU A 156 -0.96 30.70 -4.98
CA GLU A 156 0.16 30.34 -5.85
C GLU A 156 0.97 29.18 -5.29
N ALA A 157 1.50 28.35 -6.19
CA ALA A 157 2.42 27.28 -5.82
C ALA A 157 3.76 27.86 -5.34
N THR A 158 4.22 27.38 -4.19
CA THR A 158 5.50 27.73 -3.58
C THR A 158 6.30 26.46 -3.28
N TRP A 159 7.61 26.55 -3.48
CA TRP A 159 8.56 25.49 -3.11
C TRP A 159 9.09 25.68 -1.67
N GLU A 160 8.76 26.80 -1.04
CA GLU A 160 9.19 27.15 0.31
C GLU A 160 7.96 27.23 1.23
N SER A 161 7.97 26.43 2.30
CA SER A 161 6.86 26.33 3.25
C SER A 161 7.38 26.12 4.68
N GLU A 162 6.62 26.59 5.68
CA GLU A 162 6.91 26.33 7.10
C GLU A 162 6.70 24.85 7.45
N HIS A 163 6.07 24.08 6.55
CA HIS A 163 5.90 22.64 6.66
C HIS A 163 7.00 21.86 5.95
N TRP A 164 7.93 22.53 5.26
CA TRP A 164 9.02 21.89 4.55
C TRP A 164 10.19 21.59 5.49
N TRP A 165 10.17 20.35 6.01
CA TRP A 165 11.23 19.81 6.86
C TRP A 165 12.01 18.72 6.12
N THR A 166 13.33 18.73 6.29
CA THR A 166 14.25 17.73 5.76
C THR A 166 14.85 16.94 6.93
N GLU A 167 14.80 15.61 6.87
CA GLU A 167 15.53 14.75 7.81
C GLU A 167 17.00 14.67 7.40
N VAL A 168 17.89 14.99 8.33
CA VAL A 168 19.35 14.93 8.14
C VAL A 168 19.93 13.91 9.13
N LYS A 169 20.55 12.87 8.59
CA LYS A 169 21.23 11.85 9.39
C LYS A 169 22.60 12.35 9.82
N ILE A 170 22.95 12.11 11.07
CA ILE A 170 24.25 12.42 11.64
C ILE A 170 25.14 11.20 11.42
N GLU A 171 26.15 11.35 10.56
CA GLU A 171 27.04 10.23 10.19
C GLU A 171 28.23 10.08 11.16
N GLU A 172 28.66 11.17 11.79
CA GLU A 172 29.87 11.21 12.62
C GLU A 172 29.65 11.97 13.94
N GLY A 173 30.45 11.63 14.94
CA GLY A 173 30.45 12.27 16.26
C GLY A 173 29.62 11.54 17.32
N GLU A 174 29.40 12.21 18.47
CA GLU A 174 28.68 11.67 19.63
C GLU A 174 27.22 11.28 19.32
N HIS A 175 26.68 11.83 18.23
CA HIS A 175 25.30 11.61 17.80
C HIS A 175 25.20 10.81 16.49
N ALA A 176 26.29 10.14 16.10
CA ALA A 176 26.29 9.28 14.91
C ALA A 176 25.17 8.23 14.98
N GLY A 177 24.42 8.10 13.90
CA GLY A 177 23.25 7.23 13.79
C GLY A 177 21.92 7.86 14.21
N MET A 178 21.93 9.07 14.78
CA MET A 178 20.71 9.85 15.03
C MET A 178 20.37 10.74 13.84
N SER A 179 19.12 11.20 13.78
CA SER A 179 18.66 12.20 12.82
C SER A 179 18.30 13.49 13.54
N TYR A 180 18.41 14.61 12.84
CA TYR A 180 17.76 15.86 13.18
C TYR A 180 16.98 16.37 11.98
N TYR A 181 16.05 17.27 12.21
CA TYR A 181 15.14 17.80 11.21
C TYR A 181 15.40 19.28 11.05
N VAL A 182 15.51 19.74 9.81
CA VAL A 182 15.76 21.16 9.49
C VAL A 182 14.58 21.69 8.68
N ASN A 183 14.06 22.84 9.10
CA ASN A 183 13.07 23.57 8.32
C ASN A 183 13.78 24.39 7.27
N GLU A 184 13.48 24.15 6.01
CA GLU A 184 14.20 24.77 4.91
C GLU A 184 13.85 26.25 4.73
N LYS A 185 12.66 26.67 5.17
CA LYS A 185 12.20 28.07 5.08
C LYS A 185 12.68 28.89 6.28
N THR A 186 12.43 28.41 7.50
CA THR A 186 12.76 29.17 8.72
C THR A 186 14.21 29.01 9.14
N LYS A 187 14.91 27.99 8.63
CA LYS A 187 16.26 27.57 9.04
C LYS A 187 16.34 27.08 10.49
N ASP A 188 15.19 26.75 11.08
CA ASP A 188 15.12 26.11 12.39
C ASP A 188 15.55 24.64 12.31
N SER A 189 16.04 24.10 13.43
CA SER A 189 16.36 22.69 13.55
C SER A 189 15.86 22.08 14.86
N THR A 190 15.55 20.79 14.84
CA THR A 190 15.06 20.03 16.01
C THR A 190 15.50 18.57 15.91
N TYR A 191 15.66 17.89 17.05
CA TYR A 191 15.88 16.44 17.08
C TYR A 191 14.57 15.65 17.04
N ASP A 192 13.46 16.24 17.53
CA ASP A 192 12.14 15.62 17.50
C ASP A 192 11.51 15.77 16.12
N LYS A 193 10.96 14.67 15.57
CA LYS A 193 10.29 14.70 14.27
C LYS A 193 9.14 15.71 14.30
N PRO A 194 9.14 16.72 13.39
CA PRO A 194 8.09 17.72 13.36
C PRO A 194 6.72 17.12 13.02
N LYS A 195 5.66 17.61 13.66
CA LYS A 195 4.25 17.24 13.38
C LYS A 195 3.93 17.22 11.88
N ALA A 196 4.46 18.19 11.14
CA ALA A 196 4.22 18.33 9.70
C ALA A 196 4.67 17.10 8.89
N MET A 197 5.69 16.37 9.37
CA MET A 197 6.20 15.14 8.75
C MET A 197 5.53 13.87 9.29
N GLY A 198 4.58 14.00 10.20
CA GLY A 198 3.88 12.87 10.83
C GLY A 198 2.70 12.35 10.01
N TRP A 199 2.22 13.11 9.04
CA TRP A 199 1.07 12.74 8.23
C TRP A 199 1.41 11.64 7.23
N VAL A 200 0.60 10.59 7.24
CA VAL A 200 0.62 9.49 6.27
C VAL A 200 -0.76 9.30 5.66
N GLU A 201 -0.78 8.85 4.41
CA GLU A 201 -2.01 8.36 3.79
C GLU A 201 -2.38 7.00 4.41
N TRP A 202 -3.64 6.85 4.79
CA TRP A 202 -4.17 5.63 5.40
C TRP A 202 -5.42 5.17 4.66
N HIS A 203 -5.49 3.87 4.40
CA HIS A 203 -6.60 3.21 3.73
C HIS A 203 -7.48 2.48 4.73
N GLU A 204 -8.81 2.57 4.60
CA GLU A 204 -9.73 1.81 5.45
C GLU A 204 -9.63 0.30 5.14
N GLU A 205 -9.58 -0.55 6.17
CA GLU A 205 -9.69 -2.01 6.02
C GLU A 205 -11.15 -2.40 5.73
N LEU A 206 -11.36 -3.28 4.75
CA LEU A 206 -12.68 -3.72 4.25
C LEU A 206 -13.10 -5.10 4.76
#